data_AF-A0A529N9D2-F1
#
_entry.id   AF-A0A529N9D2-F1
#
_cell.length_a   1.000
_cell.length_b   1.000
_cell.length_c   1.000
_cell.angle_alpha   90.00
_cell.angle_beta   90.00
_cell.angle_gamma   90.00
#
_symmetry.space_group_name_H-M   'P 1'
#
loop_
_entity.id
_entity.type
_entity.pdbx_description
1 polymer ?
#
loop_
_entity_poly.entity_id
_entity_poly.type
_entity_poly.pdbx_seq_one_letter_code
_entity_poly.pdbx_strand_id
1 'polypeptide(L)' 'MPFAQLKDRALVSVSGPDAEHFLQNILTTDLDILAAGEARPGALLTPQGKIMFDFLISRAGENTFHLECRS' A
#
# COMPACT_ATOMS: atom_id res chain seq x y z
N MET A 1 -3.69 -15.55 24.72
CA MET A 1 -4.03 -15.34 23.30
C MET A 1 -2.84 -15.79 22.48
N PRO A 2 -2.97 -16.78 21.58
CA PRO A 2 -1.86 -17.16 20.70
C PRO A 2 -1.57 -16.00 19.73
N PHE A 3 -0.29 -15.74 19.47
CA PHE A 3 0.17 -14.78 18.48
C PHE A 3 1.16 -15.48 17.53
N ALA A 4 1.27 -14.96 16.31
CA ALA A 4 2.21 -15.44 15.30
C ALA A 4 3.04 -14.26 14.77
N GLN A 5 4.36 -14.43 14.72
CA GLN A 5 5.25 -13.45 14.10
C GLN A 5 5.35 -13.73 12.61
N LEU A 6 5.06 -12.73 11.78
CA LEU A 6 5.20 -12.80 10.32
C LEU A 6 6.53 -12.15 9.92
N LYS A 7 7.61 -12.94 9.89
CA LYS A 7 8.98 -12.42 9.65
C LYS A 7 9.20 -11.96 8.21
N ASP A 8 8.47 -12.53 7.27
CA ASP A 8 8.63 -12.28 5.82
C ASP A 8 7.69 -11.19 5.31
N ARG A 9 7.28 -10.27 6.20
CA ARG A 9 6.40 -9.14 5.87
C ARG A 9 7.08 -7.84 6.29
N ALA A 10 7.01 -6.85 5.42
CA ALA A 10 7.54 -5.53 5.63
C ALA A 10 6.43 -4.48 5.53
N LEU A 11 6.61 -3.38 6.25
CA LEU A 11 5.74 -2.21 6.18
C LEU A 11 6.53 -1.04 5.60
N VAL A 12 6.11 -0.55 4.45
CA VAL A 12 6.68 0.63 3.80
C VAL A 12 5.77 1.81 4.08
N SER A 13 6.33 2.87 4.68
CA SER A 13 5.61 4.12 4.91
C SER A 13 5.96 5.14 3.83
N VAL A 14 4.92 5.73 3.23
CA VAL A 14 5.04 6.78 2.21
C VAL A 14 4.29 8.00 2.71
N SER A 15 5.00 9.10 2.91
CA SER A 15 4.45 10.33 3.50
C SER A 15 4.88 11.57 2.74
N GLY A 16 4.01 12.58 2.74
CA GLY A 16 4.28 13.88 2.14
C GLY A 16 3.07 14.40 1.37
N PRO A 17 3.02 15.72 1.06
CA PRO A 17 1.86 16.34 0.42
C PRO A 17 1.49 15.70 -0.92
N ASP A 18 2.47 15.13 -1.63
CA ASP A 18 2.28 14.48 -2.93
C ASP A 18 2.15 12.95 -2.85
N ALA A 19 2.12 12.36 -1.66
CA ALA A 19 2.15 10.90 -1.49
C ALA A 19 0.97 10.21 -2.18
N GLU A 20 -0.25 10.74 -2.00
CA GLU A 20 -1.46 10.20 -2.63
C GLU A 20 -1.38 10.28 -4.15
N HIS A 21 -1.07 11.46 -4.69
CA HIS A 21 -0.92 11.67 -6.13
C HIS A 21 0.17 10.76 -6.73
N PHE A 22 1.31 10.63 -6.07
CA PHE A 22 2.38 9.75 -6.52
C PHE A 22 1.92 8.29 -6.57
N LEU A 23 1.30 7.79 -5.50
CA LEU A 23 0.86 6.40 -5.41
C LEU A 23 -0.28 6.09 -6.39
N GLN A 24 -1.26 6.99 -6.55
CA GLN A 24 -2.36 6.84 -7.52
C GLN A 24 -1.86 6.65 -8.96
N ASN A 25 -0.72 7.23 -9.31
CA ASN A 25 -0.14 7.14 -10.65
C ASN A 25 0.61 5.82 -10.93
N ILE A 26 0.97 5.05 -9.91
CA ILE A 26 1.80 3.85 -10.06
C ILE A 26 1.15 2.56 -9.53
N LEU A 27 0.14 2.69 -8.66
CA LEU A 27 -0.55 1.55 -8.08
C LEU A 27 -1.88 1.29 -8.79
N THR A 28 -2.34 0.04 -8.71
CA THR A 28 -3.64 -0.35 -9.25
C THR A 28 -4.83 0.04 -8.37
N THR A 29 -4.58 0.40 -7.11
CA THR A 29 -5.63 0.72 -6.13
C THR A 29 -6.06 2.16 -6.26
N ASP A 30 -7.37 2.39 -6.32
CA ASP A 30 -7.95 3.72 -6.22
C ASP A 30 -7.94 4.21 -4.76
N LEU A 31 -7.11 5.21 -4.47
CA LEU A 31 -6.92 5.77 -3.14
C LEU A 31 -8.03 6.76 -2.74
N ASP A 32 -8.73 7.38 -3.70
CA ASP A 32 -9.83 8.32 -3.43
C ASP A 32 -10.96 7.65 -2.62
N ILE A 33 -11.13 6.34 -2.83
CA ILE A 33 -12.14 5.52 -2.16
C ILE A 33 -11.58 4.66 -1.02
N LEU A 34 -10.28 4.76 -0.70
CA LEU A 34 -9.67 4.08 0.44
C LEU A 34 -9.99 4.84 1.73
N ALA A 35 -10.94 4.35 2.51
CA ALA A 35 -11.34 5.01 3.75
C ALA A 35 -10.30 4.82 4.88
N ALA A 36 -10.33 5.72 5.87
CA ALA A 36 -9.53 5.57 7.07
C ALA A 36 -9.94 4.30 7.84
N GLY A 37 -8.95 3.54 8.32
CA GLY A 37 -9.18 2.26 9.01
C GLY A 37 -9.43 1.07 8.07
N GLU A 38 -9.44 1.27 6.75
CA GLU A 38 -9.50 0.19 5.77
C GLU A 38 -8.11 -0.12 5.19
N ALA A 39 -7.93 -1.38 4.83
CA ALA A 39 -6.83 -1.81 3.98
C ALA A 39 -7.40 -2.42 2.70
N ARG A 40 -6.80 -2.10 1.55
CA ARG A 40 -7.21 -2.63 0.24
C ARG A 40 -6.05 -3.35 -0.44
N PRO A 41 -6.33 -4.42 -1.22
CA PRO A 41 -5.32 -5.03 -2.05
C PRO A 41 -4.88 -4.07 -3.15
N GLY A 42 -3.60 -4.10 -3.46
CA GLY A 42 -2.99 -3.30 -4.51
C GLY A 42 -1.80 -4.01 -5.12
N ALA A 43 -1.40 -3.54 -6.30
CA ALA A 43 -0.21 -4.01 -6.98
C ALA A 43 0.54 -2.85 -7.63
N LEU A 44 1.85 -3.02 -7.75
CA LEU A 44 2.71 -2.25 -8.64
C LEU A 44 2.92 -3.05 -9.91
N LEU A 45 2.67 -2.43 -11.06
CA LEU A 45 2.77 -3.10 -12.35
C LEU A 45 4.02 -2.68 -13.14
N THR A 46 4.48 -3.54 -14.02
CA THR A 46 5.36 -3.13 -15.11
C THR A 46 4.58 -2.24 -16.09
N PRO A 47 5.26 -1.46 -16.95
CA PRO A 47 4.60 -0.70 -18.01
C PRO A 47 3.74 -1.54 -18.97
N GLN A 48 3.98 -2.85 -19.05
CA GLN A 48 3.20 -3.80 -19.87
C GLN A 48 2.02 -4.43 -19.11
N GLY A 49 1.75 -3.99 -17.88
CA GLY A 49 0.64 -4.48 -17.05
C GLY A 49 0.92 -5.79 -16.30
N LYS A 50 2.18 -6.23 -16.18
CA LYS A 50 2.52 -7.42 -15.37
C LYS A 50 2.66 -7.02 -13.91
N ILE A 51 2.20 -7.86 -12.98
CA ILE A 51 2.40 -7.62 -11.54
C ILE A 51 3.88 -7.74 -11.19
N MET A 52 4.48 -6.68 -10.67
CA MET A 52 5.82 -6.70 -10.07
C MET A 52 5.74 -7.10 -8.60
N PHE A 53 4.80 -6.49 -7.87
CA PHE A 53 4.58 -6.73 -6.44
C PHE A 53 3.11 -6.54 -6.10
N ASP A 54 2.62 -7.30 -5.13
CA ASP A 54 1.33 -7.12 -4.48
C ASP A 54 1.49 -6.74 -3.00
N PHE A 55 0.50 -6.05 -2.45
CA PHE A 55 0.51 -5.57 -1.07
C PHE A 55 -0.90 -5.23 -0.60
N LEU A 56 -1.03 -5.00 0.71
CA LEU A 56 -2.17 -4.27 1.28
C LEU A 56 -1.77 -2.81 1.50
N ILE A 57 -2.63 -1.88 1.08
CA ILE A 57 -2.43 -0.44 1.31
C ILE A 57 -3.51 0.10 2.25
N SER A 58 -3.10 0.93 3.21
CA SER A 58 -4.00 1.60 4.16
C SER A 58 -3.56 3.04 4.41
N ARG A 59 -4.51 3.93 4.74
CA ARG A 59 -4.20 5.27 5.23
C ARG A 59 -3.64 5.20 6.66
N ALA A 60 -2.57 5.94 6.91
CA ALA A 60 -1.88 6.01 8.21
C ALA A 60 -1.81 7.45 8.78
N GLY A 61 -2.37 8.42 8.05
CA GLY A 61 -2.45 9.83 8.42
C GLY A 61 -3.06 10.64 7.26
N GLU A 62 -3.11 11.96 7.39
CA GLU A 62 -3.66 12.85 6.36
C GLU A 62 -2.94 12.68 5.01
N ASN A 63 -1.61 12.64 5.04
CA ASN A 63 -0.75 12.52 3.86
C ASN A 63 0.23 11.37 4.03
N THR A 64 -0.22 10.24 4.56
CA THR A 64 0.63 9.08 4.86
C THR A 64 -0.09 7.77 4.59
N PHE A 65 0.60 6.87 3.91
CA PHE A 65 0.12 5.55 3.53
C PHE A 65 1.10 4.49 4.02
N HIS A 66 0.55 3.32 4.38
CA HIS A 66 1.34 2.13 4.65
C HIS A 66 1.07 1.09 3.56
N LEU A 67 2.14 0.52 3.02
CA LEU A 67 2.10 -0.65 2.15
C LEU A 67 2.68 -1.83 2.91
N GLU A 68 1.85 -2.83 3.16
CA GLU A 68 2.26 -4.10 3.76
C GLU A 68 2.54 -5.10 2.64
N CYS A 69 3.81 -5.44 2.45
CA CYS A 69 4.28 -6.34 1.40
C CYS A 69 5.03 -7.54 1.98
N ARG A 70 5.23 -8.56 1.15
CA ARG A 70 6.15 -9.66 1.47
C ARG A 70 7.58 -9.19 1.20
N SER A 71 8.49 -9.44 2.14
CA SER A 71 9.91 -9.07 2.02
C SER A 71 10.68 -10.00 1.08
#